data_AF-A0A2P2KJA9-F1
#
_entry.id   AF-A0A2P2KJA9-F1
#
_cell.length_a   1.000
_cell.length_b   1.000
_cell.length_c   1.000
_cell.angle_alpha   90.00
_cell.angle_beta   90.00
_cell.angle_gamma   90.00
#
_symmetry.space_group_name_H-M   'P 1'
#
loop_
_entity.id
_entity.type
_entity.pdbx_description
1 polymer ?
#
loop_
_entity_poly.entity_id
_entity_poly.type
_entity_poly.pdbx_seq_one_letter_code
_entity_poly.pdbx_strand_id
1 'polypeptide(L)'
;MLLKFFFSFLALQLSFQMWTDDMQEILNLKKKGDTAFKKKDFKAAIESYTQFVKVGTMVSPTVYARRSLCFLITDMPHEALSDAMQAQIISPLWYVAPYLQSLALAARGMENEAQLALKDGSYLEAQAEAKDKKNANSG
;
A
#
# COMPACT_ATOMS: atom_id res chain seq x y z
N MET A 1 10.79 -33.16 -31.12
CA MET A 1 9.56 -32.50 -30.58
C MET A 1 9.44 -32.70 -29.07
N LEU A 2 9.50 -33.92 -28.54
CA LEU A 2 9.41 -34.19 -27.09
C LEU A 2 10.43 -33.45 -26.20
N LEU A 3 11.71 -33.35 -26.62
CA LEU A 3 12.73 -32.68 -25.79
C LEU A 3 12.45 -31.19 -25.57
N LYS A 4 11.85 -30.51 -26.58
CA LYS A 4 11.42 -29.10 -26.45
C LYS A 4 10.25 -28.96 -25.48
N PHE A 5 9.31 -29.90 -25.48
CA PHE A 5 8.21 -29.94 -24.52
C PHE A 5 8.71 -30.18 -23.09
N PHE A 6 9.63 -31.13 -22.90
CA PHE A 6 10.21 -31.41 -21.60
C PHE A 6 10.98 -30.21 -21.02
N PHE A 7 11.79 -29.53 -21.85
CA PHE A 7 12.52 -28.34 -21.43
C PHE A 7 11.57 -27.17 -21.08
N SER A 8 10.52 -26.95 -21.88
CA SER A 8 9.50 -25.94 -21.60
C SER A 8 8.72 -26.24 -20.31
N PHE A 9 8.41 -27.51 -20.04
CA PHE A 9 7.73 -27.94 -18.83
C PHE A 9 8.60 -27.70 -17.59
N LEU A 10 9.89 -28.06 -17.65
CA LEU A 10 10.83 -27.86 -16.57
C LEU A 10 11.04 -26.37 -16.26
N ALA A 11 11.16 -25.53 -17.30
CA ALA A 11 11.29 -24.08 -17.15
C ALA A 11 10.04 -23.47 -16.48
N LEU A 12 8.85 -23.90 -16.89
CA LEU A 12 7.60 -23.45 -16.27
C LEU A 12 7.53 -23.87 -14.80
N GLN A 13 7.88 -25.13 -14.49
CA GLN A 13 7.88 -25.64 -13.13
C GLN A 13 8.85 -24.88 -12.21
N LEU A 14 10.06 -24.56 -12.69
CA LEU A 14 11.02 -23.75 -11.94
C LEU A 14 10.52 -22.32 -11.74
N SER A 15 9.96 -21.69 -12.77
CA SER A 15 9.41 -20.33 -12.66
C SER A 15 8.24 -20.25 -11.68
N PHE A 16 7.38 -21.28 -11.65
CA PHE A 16 6.29 -21.37 -10.70
C PHE A 16 6.81 -21.55 -9.28
N GLN A 17 7.81 -22.40 -9.08
CA GLN A 17 8.44 -22.59 -7.78
C GLN A 17 9.05 -21.30 -7.24
N MET A 18 9.85 -20.60 -8.08
CA MET A 18 10.43 -19.30 -7.70
C MET A 18 9.34 -18.29 -7.35
N TRP A 19 8.29 -18.19 -8.16
CA TRP A 19 7.16 -17.31 -7.87
C TRP A 19 6.45 -17.66 -6.57
N THR A 20 6.26 -18.94 -6.24
CA THR A 20 5.65 -19.34 -4.97
C THR A 20 6.52 -19.00 -3.77
N ASP A 21 7.84 -19.14 -3.89
CA ASP A 21 8.79 -18.81 -2.82
C ASP A 21 8.79 -17.29 -2.56
N ASP A 22 8.87 -16.48 -3.62
CA ASP A 22 8.75 -15.02 -3.54
C ASP A 22 7.42 -14.60 -2.90
N MET A 23 6.31 -15.23 -3.31
CA MET A 23 4.99 -14.91 -2.76
C MET A 23 4.88 -15.24 -1.27
N GLN A 24 5.46 -16.35 -0.81
CA GLN A 24 5.50 -16.67 0.62
C GLN A 24 6.35 -15.67 1.41
N GLU A 25 7.51 -15.28 0.88
CA GLU A 25 8.36 -14.27 1.50
C GLU A 25 7.63 -12.94 1.65
N ILE A 26 6.99 -12.45 0.58
CA ILE A 26 6.24 -11.20 0.57
C ILE A 26 5.09 -11.22 1.57
N LEU A 27 4.33 -12.31 1.64
CA LEU A 27 3.24 -12.45 2.62
C LEU A 27 3.77 -12.43 4.06
N ASN A 28 4.93 -13.04 4.31
CA ASN A 28 5.60 -13.00 5.60
C ASN A 28 6.08 -11.59 5.96
N LEU A 29 6.66 -10.85 5.01
CA LEU A 29 7.08 -9.46 5.20
C LEU A 29 5.89 -8.56 5.54
N LYS A 30 4.78 -8.69 4.80
CA LYS A 30 3.54 -7.97 5.09
C LYS A 30 3.04 -8.29 6.50
N LYS A 31 2.99 -9.56 6.88
CA LYS A 31 2.54 -10.00 8.21
C LYS A 31 3.43 -9.47 9.33
N LYS A 32 4.76 -9.48 9.13
CA LYS A 32 5.74 -8.89 10.08
C LYS A 32 5.50 -7.39 10.23
N GLY A 33 5.38 -6.66 9.12
CA GLY A 33 5.06 -5.23 9.13
C GLY A 33 3.74 -4.93 9.83
N ASP A 34 2.68 -5.66 9.51
CA ASP A 34 1.35 -5.51 10.14
C ASP A 34 1.40 -5.78 11.65
N THR A 35 2.22 -6.73 12.10
CA THR A 35 2.40 -7.04 13.52
C THR A 35 3.18 -5.94 14.24
N ALA A 36 4.28 -5.47 13.65
CA ALA A 36 5.08 -4.37 14.19
C ALA A 36 4.26 -3.07 14.27
N PHE A 37 3.50 -2.76 13.22
CA PHE A 37 2.58 -1.62 13.17
C PHE A 37 1.57 -1.65 14.33
N LYS A 38 0.91 -2.80 14.55
CA LYS A 38 -0.03 -2.98 15.68
C LYS A 38 0.64 -2.82 17.05
N LYS A 39 1.90 -3.24 17.17
CA LYS A 39 2.71 -3.07 18.38
C LYS A 39 3.29 -1.66 18.54
N LYS A 40 3.02 -0.74 17.60
CA LYS A 40 3.58 0.61 17.53
C LYS A 40 5.11 0.63 17.41
N ASP A 41 5.71 -0.47 16.95
CA ASP A 41 7.12 -0.49 16.54
C ASP A 41 7.21 -0.01 15.10
N PHE A 42 7.15 1.32 14.93
CA PHE A 42 7.05 1.94 13.63
C PHE A 42 8.32 1.77 12.79
N LYS A 43 9.50 1.68 13.43
CA LYS A 43 10.77 1.43 12.73
C LYS A 43 10.81 0.03 12.14
N ALA A 44 10.47 -1.01 12.92
CA ALA A 44 10.41 -2.37 12.41
C ALA A 44 9.30 -2.55 11.35
N ALA A 45 8.18 -1.82 11.49
CA ALA A 45 7.13 -1.79 10.48
C ALA A 45 7.62 -1.18 9.15
N ILE A 46 8.32 -0.04 9.20
CA ILE A 46 8.93 0.60 8.02
C ILE A 46 9.89 -0.35 7.32
N GLU A 47 10.77 -1.01 8.08
CA GLU A 47 11.74 -1.95 7.51
C GLU A 47 11.03 -3.10 6.79
N SER A 48 10.08 -3.75 7.46
CA SER A 48 9.33 -4.89 6.90
C SER A 48 8.54 -4.49 5.65
N TYR A 49 7.83 -3.36 5.68
CA TYR A 49 7.10 -2.85 4.52
C TYR A 49 8.04 -2.38 3.41
N THR A 50 9.24 -1.92 3.72
CA THR A 50 10.24 -1.56 2.71
C THR A 50 10.79 -2.78 1.99
N GLN A 51 11.06 -3.86 2.70
CA GLN A 51 11.42 -5.11 2.04
C GLN A 51 10.26 -5.63 1.19
N PHE A 52 9.02 -5.58 1.69
CA PHE A 52 7.83 -5.95 0.90
C PHE A 52 7.77 -5.20 -0.44
N VAL A 53 7.95 -3.87 -0.41
CA VAL A 53 7.91 -3.04 -1.61
C VAL A 53 9.09 -3.31 -2.55
N LYS A 54 10.28 -3.60 -2.01
CA LYS A 54 11.48 -3.92 -2.80
C LYS A 54 11.35 -5.22 -3.58
N VAL A 55 10.73 -6.26 -3.02
CA VAL A 55 10.51 -7.51 -3.76
C VAL A 55 9.59 -7.28 -4.96
N GLY A 56 8.56 -6.45 -4.81
CA GLY A 56 7.81 -5.89 -5.93
C GLY A 56 6.85 -6.84 -6.66
N THR A 57 6.85 -8.14 -6.36
CA THR A 57 5.92 -9.12 -6.99
C THR A 57 4.45 -8.89 -6.61
N MET A 58 4.19 -8.22 -5.48
CA MET A 58 2.83 -7.85 -5.07
C MET A 58 2.74 -6.37 -4.67
N VAL A 59 1.64 -5.74 -5.07
CA VAL A 59 1.35 -4.34 -4.78
C VAL A 59 0.16 -4.27 -3.82
N SER A 60 0.28 -3.50 -2.74
CA SER A 60 -0.80 -3.36 -1.75
C SER A 60 -0.95 -1.91 -1.30
N PRO A 61 -2.11 -1.26 -1.54
CA PRO A 61 -2.31 0.13 -1.13
C PRO A 61 -2.25 0.29 0.39
N THR A 62 -2.67 -0.74 1.14
CA THR A 62 -2.61 -0.74 2.61
C THR A 62 -1.19 -0.78 3.17
N VAL A 63 -0.24 -1.42 2.48
CA VAL A 63 1.17 -1.43 2.89
C VAL A 63 1.76 -0.04 2.75
N TYR A 64 1.55 0.62 1.61
CA TYR A 64 1.96 2.00 1.39
C TYR A 64 1.32 2.96 2.39
N ALA A 65 0.00 2.89 2.61
CA ALA A 65 -0.67 3.76 3.57
C ALA A 65 -0.17 3.57 5.02
N ARG A 66 0.04 2.33 5.47
CA ARG A 66 0.57 2.07 6.81
C ARG A 66 2.02 2.52 6.96
N ARG A 67 2.85 2.30 5.93
CA ARG A 67 4.25 2.76 5.93
C ARG A 67 4.32 4.29 5.88
N SER A 68 3.45 4.95 5.11
CA SER A 68 3.26 6.41 5.12
C SER A 68 2.95 6.93 6.52
N LEU A 69 1.99 6.31 7.22
CA LEU A 69 1.66 6.69 8.58
C LEU A 69 2.83 6.47 9.56
N CYS A 70 3.59 5.36 9.42
CA CYS A 70 4.80 5.17 10.21
C CYS A 70 5.83 6.29 9.95
N PHE A 71 6.03 6.68 8.69
CA PHE A 71 6.93 7.77 8.32
C PHE A 71 6.48 9.11 8.96
N LEU A 72 5.18 9.43 8.95
CA LEU A 72 4.66 10.62 9.66
C LEU A 72 4.97 10.59 11.15
N ILE A 73 4.73 9.45 11.80
CA ILE A 73 4.96 9.30 13.25
C ILE A 73 6.45 9.40 13.60
N THR A 74 7.32 9.05 12.67
CA THR A 74 8.78 9.06 12.85
C THR A 74 9.45 10.27 12.20
N ASP A 75 8.69 11.34 11.94
CA ASP A 75 9.15 12.64 11.45
C ASP A 75 9.85 12.57 10.08
N MET A 76 9.33 11.73 9.18
CA MET A 76 9.77 11.56 7.80
C MET A 76 8.65 11.93 6.80
N PRO A 77 8.22 13.20 6.74
CA PRO A 77 7.02 13.58 5.99
C PRO A 77 7.20 13.53 4.46
N HIS A 78 8.44 13.57 3.95
CA HIS A 78 8.70 13.44 2.52
C HIS A 78 8.41 12.02 2.01
N GLU A 79 8.94 11.01 2.71
CA GLU A 79 8.71 9.60 2.46
C GLU A 79 7.23 9.25 2.66
N ALA A 80 6.60 9.83 3.70
CA ALA A 80 5.18 9.68 3.95
C ALA A 80 4.32 10.13 2.76
N LEU A 81 4.62 11.30 2.19
CA LEU A 81 3.89 11.81 1.03
C LEU A 81 4.04 10.89 -0.19
N SER A 82 5.26 10.44 -0.47
CA SER A 82 5.53 9.50 -1.57
C SER A 82 4.69 8.24 -1.45
N ASP A 83 4.64 7.64 -0.26
CA ASP A 83 3.84 6.45 -0.02
C ASP A 83 2.33 6.70 -0.11
N ALA A 84 1.85 7.84 0.39
CA ALA A 84 0.44 8.21 0.29
C ALA A 84 0.00 8.43 -1.16
N MET A 85 0.87 9.00 -2.00
CA MET A 85 0.64 9.13 -3.44
C MET A 85 0.62 7.76 -4.13
N GLN A 86 1.55 6.86 -3.81
CA GLN A 86 1.54 5.49 -4.33
C GLN A 86 0.26 4.74 -3.93
N ALA A 87 -0.19 4.86 -2.67
CA ALA A 87 -1.43 4.27 -2.22
C ALA A 87 -2.65 4.75 -3.04
N GLN A 88 -2.68 6.05 -3.40
CA GLN A 88 -3.74 6.60 -4.25
C GLN A 88 -3.66 6.10 -5.70
N ILE A 89 -2.46 5.99 -6.28
CA ILE A 89 -2.30 5.41 -7.63
C ILE A 89 -2.85 3.98 -7.68
N ILE A 90 -2.56 3.18 -6.64
CA ILE A 90 -3.01 1.79 -6.55
C ILE A 90 -4.51 1.69 -6.25
N SER A 91 -5.06 2.62 -5.47
CA SER A 91 -6.48 2.66 -5.11
C SER A 91 -7.06 4.08 -5.25
N PRO A 92 -7.43 4.50 -6.46
CA PRO A 92 -7.81 5.90 -6.74
C PRO A 92 -9.06 6.38 -6.00
N LEU A 93 -9.95 5.47 -5.62
CA LEU A 93 -11.19 5.78 -4.93
C LEU A 93 -11.08 5.65 -3.40
N TRP A 94 -9.89 5.35 -2.88
CA TRP A 94 -9.69 5.14 -1.44
C TRP A 94 -9.37 6.45 -0.74
N TYR A 95 -10.35 6.98 -0.01
CA TYR A 95 -10.30 8.29 0.66
C TYR A 95 -9.19 8.44 1.71
N VAL A 96 -8.66 7.33 2.24
CA VAL A 96 -7.55 7.36 3.22
C VAL A 96 -6.27 7.93 2.61
N ALA A 97 -6.02 7.70 1.31
CA ALA A 97 -4.77 8.13 0.69
C ALA A 97 -4.64 9.67 0.61
N PRO A 98 -5.64 10.44 0.13
CA PRO A 98 -5.60 11.91 0.19
C PRO A 98 -5.50 12.47 1.62
N TYR A 99 -6.13 11.83 2.60
CA TYR A 99 -5.97 12.24 4.00
C TYR A 99 -4.53 12.09 4.48
N LEU A 100 -3.84 11.00 4.14
CA LEU A 100 -2.42 10.85 4.45
C LEU A 100 -1.53 11.86 3.70
N GLN A 101 -1.87 12.20 2.45
CA GLN A 101 -1.18 13.25 1.70
C GLN A 101 -1.34 14.61 2.38
N SER A 102 -2.55 14.96 2.82
CA SER A 102 -2.84 16.18 3.56
C SER A 102 -1.98 16.29 4.83
N LEU A 103 -1.93 15.22 5.64
CA LEU A 103 -1.08 15.18 6.84
C LEU A 103 0.41 15.36 6.51
N ALA A 104 0.90 14.70 5.45
CA ALA A 104 2.30 14.81 5.03
C ALA A 104 2.65 16.19 4.47
N LEU A 105 1.75 16.81 3.71
CA LEU A 105 1.91 18.16 3.18
C LEU A 105 1.89 19.21 4.30
N ALA A 106 0.97 19.08 5.26
CA ALA A 106 0.90 19.94 6.43
C ALA A 106 2.18 19.85 7.27
N ALA A 107 2.69 18.64 7.52
CA ALA A 107 3.97 18.43 8.22
C ALA A 107 5.18 19.05 7.48
N ARG A 108 5.07 19.28 6.16
CA ARG A 108 6.06 19.99 5.35
C ARG A 108 5.85 21.50 5.27
N GLY A 109 4.81 22.05 5.91
CA GLY A 109 4.44 23.46 5.82
C GLY A 109 3.75 23.85 4.50
N MET A 110 3.30 22.87 3.70
CA MET A 110 2.61 23.08 2.43
C MET A 110 1.09 23.16 2.66
N GLU A 111 0.65 24.20 3.37
CA GLU A 111 -0.72 24.31 3.89
C GLU A 111 -1.78 24.33 2.79
N ASN A 112 -1.53 25.05 1.68
CA ASN A 112 -2.51 25.15 0.58
C ASN A 112 -2.77 23.79 -0.05
N GLU A 113 -1.71 23.04 -0.34
CA GLU A 113 -1.76 21.70 -0.91
C GLU A 113 -2.37 20.71 0.09
N ALA A 114 -2.07 20.85 1.38
CA ALA A 114 -2.67 20.03 2.43
C ALA A 114 -4.19 20.21 2.49
N GLN A 115 -4.68 21.45 2.35
CA GLN A 115 -6.12 21.74 2.32
C GLN A 115 -6.81 21.20 1.06
N LEU A 116 -6.12 21.21 -0.10
CA LEU A 116 -6.64 20.59 -1.32
C LEU A 116 -6.77 19.08 -1.15
N ALA A 117 -5.72 18.40 -0.68
CA ALA A 117 -5.74 16.97 -0.44
C ALA A 117 -6.80 16.56 0.61
N LEU A 118 -7.03 17.40 1.63
CA LEU A 118 -8.08 17.19 2.62
C LEU A 118 -9.47 17.22 1.98
N LYS A 119 -9.74 18.21 1.11
CA LYS A 119 -11.00 18.31 0.37
C LYS A 119 -11.24 17.11 -0.55
N ASP A 120 -10.19 16.65 -1.23
CA ASP A 120 -10.26 15.47 -2.09
C ASP A 120 -10.61 14.21 -1.28
N GLY A 121 -9.98 14.04 -0.10
CA GLY A 121 -10.29 12.96 0.82
C GLY A 121 -11.76 12.95 1.25
N SER A 122 -12.27 14.09 1.72
CA SER A 122 -13.68 14.23 2.13
C SER A 122 -14.66 14.01 0.98
N TYR A 123 -14.31 14.43 -0.23
CA TYR A 123 -15.13 14.19 -1.42
C TYR A 123 -15.21 12.69 -1.78
N LEU A 124 -14.10 11.96 -1.71
CA LEU A 124 -14.08 10.51 -1.95
C LEU A 124 -14.83 9.73 -0.86
N GLU A 125 -14.69 10.14 0.40
CA GLU A 125 -15.39 9.51 1.53
C GLU A 125 -16.91 9.65 1.39
N ALA A 126 -17.40 10.85 1.09
CA ALA A 126 -18.83 11.09 0.85
C ALA A 126 -19.39 10.24 -0.31
N GLN A 127 -18.61 10.04 -1.38
CA GLN A 127 -19.00 9.16 -2.49
C GLN A 127 -19.05 7.69 -2.08
N ALA A 128 -18.10 7.23 -1.26
CA ALA A 128 -18.09 5.86 -0.74
C ALA A 128 -19.35 5.58 0.11
N GLU A 129 -19.68 6.47 1.04
CA GLU A 129 -20.88 6.35 1.87
C GLU A 129 -22.18 6.36 1.06
N ALA A 130 -22.26 7.21 0.03
CA ALA A 130 -23.43 7.28 -0.84
C ALA A 130 -23.64 5.97 -1.62
N LYS A 131 -22.55 5.30 -2.01
CA LYS A 131 -22.59 3.99 -2.69
C LYS A 131 -23.08 2.89 -1.76
N ASP A 132 -22.60 2.88 -0.52
CA ASP A 132 -23.01 1.88 0.48
C ASP A 132 -24.50 1.97 0.81
N LYS A 133 -25.04 3.19 0.95
CA LYS A 133 -26.48 3.42 1.17
C LYS A 133 -27.33 2.94 -0.01
N LYS A 134 -26.86 3.12 -1.25
CA LYS A 134 -27.57 2.61 -2.45
C LYS A 134 -27.63 1.09 -2.47
N ASN A 135 -26.52 0.43 -2.14
CA ASN A 135 -26.45 -1.03 -2.10
C ASN A 135 -27.36 -1.63 -1.03
N ALA A 136 -27.41 -1.00 0.16
CA ALA A 136 -28.26 -1.43 1.27
C ALA A 136 -29.77 -1.29 0.98
N ASN A 137 -30.16 -0.38 0.09
CA ASN A 137 -31.56 -0.16 -0.28
C ASN A 137 -31.99 -0.94 -1.54
N SER A 138 -31.10 -1.74 -2.12
CA SER A 138 -31.35 -2.52 -3.36
C SER A 138 -31.44 -4.04 -3.14
N GLY A 139 -31.31 -4.51 -1.90
CA GLY A 139 -31.49 -5.91 -1.50
C GLY A 139 -32.70 -6.07 -0.60
#